data_AF-A0AAJ3UHJ4-F1
#
_entry.id   AF-A0AAJ3UHJ4-F1
#
_cell.length_a   1.000
_cell.length_b   1.000
_cell.length_c   1.000
_cell.angle_alpha   90.00
_cell.angle_beta   90.00
_cell.angle_gamma   90.00
#
_symmetry.space_group_name_H-M   'P 1'
#
loop_
_entity.id
_entity.type
_entity.pdbx_description
1 polymer ?
#
loop_
_entity_poly.entity_id
_entity_poly.type
_entity_poly.pdbx_seq_one_letter_code
_entity_poly.pdbx_strand_id
1 'polypeptide(L)'
;MKWFLIFWAGPIVFLGGWYWLSYYDMNFGIFMLTRQVHDLTFQLYGEALGIPPESIPPLVARAIAVDSLVVFAIMGFRKRKSIIAWWKARQLNSSPSDLASKESLSSAP
;
A
#
# COMPACT_ATOMS: atom_id res chain seq x y z
N MET A 1 -7.39 -14.64 -4.60
CA MET A 1 -6.55 -13.42 -4.55
C MET A 1 -7.05 -12.43 -3.51
N LYS A 2 -8.35 -12.10 -3.46
CA LYS A 2 -8.90 -11.14 -2.48
C LYS A 2 -8.59 -11.52 -1.03
N TRP A 3 -8.82 -12.78 -0.64
CA TRP A 3 -8.47 -13.29 0.69
C TRP A 3 -6.97 -13.22 0.99
N PHE A 4 -6.13 -13.62 0.04
CA PHE A 4 -4.67 -13.51 0.17
C PHE A 4 -4.24 -12.07 0.47
N LEU A 5 -4.78 -11.09 -0.26
CA LEU A 5 -4.49 -9.68 0.01
C LEU A 5 -5.02 -9.20 1.36
N ILE A 6 -6.20 -9.64 1.78
CA ILE A 6 -6.77 -9.25 3.08
C ILE A 6 -5.93 -9.80 4.23
N PHE A 7 -5.54 -11.07 4.17
CA PHE A 7 -4.69 -11.69 5.18
C PHE A 7 -3.25 -11.14 5.17
N TRP A 8 -2.78 -10.66 4.02
CA TRP A 8 -1.49 -10.01 3.90
C TRP A 8 -1.51 -8.56 4.42
N ALA A 9 -2.45 -7.75 3.94
CA ALA A 9 -2.56 -6.33 4.29
C ALA A 9 -3.08 -6.11 5.71
N GLY A 10 -3.91 -7.01 6.23
CA GLY A 10 -4.49 -6.93 7.58
C GLY A 10 -3.47 -6.67 8.68
N PRO A 11 -2.45 -7.54 8.89
CA PRO A 11 -1.43 -7.32 9.90
C PRO A 11 -0.58 -6.07 9.64
N ILE A 12 -0.30 -5.74 8.37
CA ILE A 12 0.46 -4.52 8.01
C ILE A 12 -0.32 -3.26 8.40
N VAL A 13 -1.61 -3.20 8.08
CA VAL A 13 -2.48 -2.08 8.43
C VAL A 13 -2.69 -2.01 9.93
N PHE A 14 -2.81 -3.15 10.62
CA PHE A 14 -2.93 -3.18 12.06
C PHE A 14 -1.69 -2.61 12.75
N LEU A 15 -0.49 -3.09 12.38
CA LEU A 15 0.77 -2.58 12.92
C LEU A 15 1.01 -1.12 12.54
N GLY A 16 0.81 -0.76 11.28
CA GLY A 16 1.00 0.60 10.79
C GLY A 16 0.01 1.58 11.40
N GLY A 17 -1.24 1.16 11.58
CA GLY A 17 -2.28 1.94 12.25
C GLY A 17 -1.95 2.17 13.71
N TRP A 18 -1.58 1.12 14.45
CA TRP A 18 -1.13 1.26 15.83
C TRP A 18 0.09 2.17 15.94
N TYR A 19 1.11 1.95 15.10
CA TYR A 19 2.32 2.78 15.06
C TYR A 19 1.98 4.25 14.82
N TRP A 20 1.15 4.53 13.80
CA TRP A 20 0.74 5.89 13.45
C TRP A 20 -0.04 6.56 14.59
N LEU A 21 -1.10 5.92 15.08
CA LEU A 21 -1.94 6.49 16.14
C LEU A 21 -1.12 6.76 17.40
N SER A 22 -0.29 5.81 17.82
CA SER A 22 0.52 5.95 19.02
C SER A 22 1.67 6.96 18.87
N TYR A 23 2.26 7.06 17.68
CA TYR A 23 3.27 8.07 17.38
C TYR A 23 2.70 9.50 17.47
N TYR A 24 1.49 9.73 16.98
CA TYR A 24 0.81 11.03 17.07
C TYR A 24 0.02 11.25 18.38
N ASP A 25 0.17 10.34 19.35
CA ASP A 25 -0.55 10.35 20.64
C ASP A 25 -2.09 10.44 20.49
N MET A 26 -2.62 9.85 19.41
CA MET A 26 -4.06 9.71 19.15
C MET A 26 -4.60 8.53 19.97
N ASN A 27 -4.64 8.71 21.29
CA ASN A 27 -4.86 7.61 22.21
C ASN A 27 -6.34 7.30 22.48
N PHE A 28 -7.27 8.24 22.29
CA PHE A 28 -8.72 8.04 22.50
C PHE A 28 -9.10 7.43 23.87
N GLY A 29 -8.25 7.59 24.89
CA GLY A 29 -8.39 6.94 26.21
C GLY A 29 -7.89 5.49 26.28
N ILE A 30 -7.33 4.95 25.21
CA ILE A 30 -6.71 3.62 25.15
C ILE A 30 -5.23 3.74 25.49
N PHE A 31 -4.82 3.14 26.61
CA PHE A 31 -3.44 3.20 27.11
C PHE A 31 -2.40 2.71 26.09
N MET A 32 -2.72 1.65 25.33
CA MET A 32 -1.83 1.06 24.31
C MET A 32 -1.51 2.00 23.15
N LEU A 33 -2.31 3.06 22.94
CA LEU A 33 -2.13 4.05 21.89
C LEU A 33 -1.41 5.31 22.40
N THR A 34 -0.87 5.30 23.61
CA THR A 34 -0.09 6.42 24.14
C THR A 34 1.33 6.42 23.59
N ARG A 35 1.92 7.61 23.47
CA ARG A 35 3.34 7.77 23.11
C ARG A 35 4.29 7.01 24.05
N GLN A 36 3.96 6.98 25.34
CA GLN A 36 4.78 6.30 26.36
C GLN A 36 4.87 4.80 26.12
N VAL A 37 3.74 4.15 25.81
CA VAL A 37 3.71 2.71 25.51
C VAL A 37 4.42 2.43 24.19
N HIS A 38 4.27 3.31 23.19
CA HIS A 38 5.00 3.22 21.93
C HIS A 38 6.51 3.20 22.15
N ASP A 39 7.03 4.21 22.85
CA ASP A 39 8.47 4.35 23.10
C ASP A 39 9.00 3.19 23.94
N LEU A 40 8.26 2.77 24.97
CA LEU A 40 8.61 1.60 25.80
C LEU A 40 8.67 0.31 24.98
N THR A 41 7.70 0.12 24.08
CA THR A 41 7.65 -1.07 23.22
C THR A 41 8.89 -1.13 22.33
N PHE A 42 9.27 -0.01 21.69
CA PHE A 42 10.46 0.03 20.85
C PHE A 42 11.76 -0.13 21.65
N GLN A 43 11.86 0.43 22.85
CA GLN A 43 13.00 0.20 23.75
C GLN A 43 13.16 -1.27 24.08
N LEU A 44 12.08 -1.94 24.50
CA LEU A 44 12.10 -3.36 24.85
C LEU A 44 12.50 -4.23 23.65
N TYR A 45 11.98 -3.94 22.47
CA TYR A 45 12.40 -4.65 21.25
C TYR A 45 13.85 -4.34 20.85
N GLY A 46 14.32 -3.11 21.05
CA GLY A 46 15.70 -2.72 20.80
C GLY A 46 16.67 -3.50 21.69
N GLU A 47 16.38 -3.57 22.98
CA GLU A 47 17.15 -4.36 23.94
C GLU A 47 17.12 -5.85 23.61
N ALA A 48 15.95 -6.42 23.30
CA ALA A 48 15.80 -7.83 22.96
C ALA A 48 16.52 -8.22 21.66
N LEU A 49 16.56 -7.32 20.68
CA LEU A 49 17.21 -7.54 19.39
C LEU A 49 18.69 -7.10 19.37
N GLY A 50 19.16 -6.40 20.41
CA GLY A 50 20.51 -5.84 20.48
C GLY A 50 20.77 -4.73 19.45
N ILE A 51 19.72 -3.99 19.05
CA ILE A 51 19.81 -2.89 18.08
C ILE A 51 19.18 -1.61 18.64
N PRO A 52 19.57 -0.42 18.15
CA PRO A 52 18.96 0.82 18.60
C PRO A 52 17.45 0.86 18.28
N PRO A 53 16.58 1.26 19.22
CA PRO A 53 15.12 1.27 19.03
C PRO A 53 14.68 2.12 17.83
N GLU A 54 15.37 3.22 17.55
CA GLU A 54 15.13 4.11 16.41
C GLU A 54 15.39 3.45 15.05
N SER A 55 16.14 2.35 15.02
CA SER A 55 16.41 1.59 13.80
C SER A 55 15.28 0.61 13.45
N ILE A 56 14.40 0.27 14.41
CA ILE A 56 13.35 -0.73 14.22
C ILE A 56 12.27 -0.26 13.24
N PRO A 57 11.65 0.93 13.39
CA PRO A 57 10.63 1.38 12.44
C PRO A 57 11.10 1.41 10.97
N PRO A 58 12.28 1.97 10.62
CA PRO A 58 12.72 1.96 9.23
C PRO A 58 13.06 0.56 8.71
N LEU A 59 13.53 -0.37 9.56
CA LEU A 59 13.73 -1.77 9.17
C LEU A 59 12.41 -2.47 8.83
N VAL A 60 11.39 -2.29 9.67
CA VAL A 60 10.04 -2.84 9.43
C VAL A 60 9.44 -2.25 8.15
N ALA A 61 9.57 -0.94 7.95
CA ALA A 61 9.08 -0.29 6.73
C ALA A 61 9.76 -0.84 5.46
N ARG A 62 11.08 -1.08 5.50
CA ARG A 62 11.83 -1.72 4.39
C ARG A 62 11.35 -3.14 4.13
N ALA A 63 11.13 -3.93 5.18
CA ALA A 63 10.61 -5.30 5.05
C ALA A 63 9.23 -5.31 4.39
N ILE A 64 8.31 -4.43 4.82
CA ILE A 64 6.98 -4.27 4.23
C ILE A 64 7.08 -3.86 2.76
N ALA A 65 7.97 -2.94 2.41
CA ALA A 65 8.15 -2.49 1.03
C ALA A 65 8.62 -3.62 0.10
N VAL A 66 9.61 -4.40 0.54
CA VAL A 66 10.12 -5.56 -0.23
C VAL A 66 9.04 -6.62 -0.37
N ASP A 67 8.35 -6.95 0.71
CA ASP A 67 7.27 -7.96 0.71
C ASP A 67 6.09 -7.53 -0.18
N SER A 68 5.71 -6.24 -0.13
CA SER A 68 4.70 -5.65 -1.02
C SER A 68 5.11 -5.80 -2.48
N LEU A 69 6.37 -5.51 -2.82
CA LEU A 69 6.89 -5.65 -4.18
C LEU A 69 6.73 -7.09 -4.67
N VAL A 70 7.06 -8.08 -3.84
CA VAL A 70 6.92 -9.50 -4.16
C VAL A 70 5.45 -9.87 -4.38
N VAL A 71 4.55 -9.43 -3.49
CA VAL A 71 3.11 -9.67 -3.62
C VAL A 71 2.54 -9.07 -4.91
N PHE A 72 2.90 -7.82 -5.22
CA PHE A 72 2.47 -7.16 -6.44
C PHE A 72 3.09 -7.80 -7.70
N ALA A 73 4.34 -8.25 -7.64
CA ALA A 73 4.99 -8.97 -8.74
C ALA A 73 4.24 -10.29 -9.05
N ILE A 74 3.99 -11.12 -8.04
CA ILE A 74 3.21 -12.37 -8.19
C ILE A 74 1.84 -12.08 -8.78
N MET A 75 1.18 -11.01 -8.32
CA MET A 75 -0.12 -10.61 -8.82
C MET A 75 -0.07 -10.19 -10.29
N GLY A 76 0.91 -9.37 -10.65
CA GLY A 76 1.17 -8.93 -12.02
C GLY A 76 1.39 -10.11 -12.96
N PHE A 77 2.24 -11.07 -12.58
CA PHE A 77 2.49 -12.29 -13.35
C PHE A 77 1.25 -13.17 -13.53
N ARG A 78 0.41 -13.29 -12.49
CA ARG A 78 -0.85 -14.06 -12.55
C ARG A 78 -1.94 -13.36 -13.37
N LYS A 79 -1.98 -12.03 -13.37
CA LYS A 79 -2.96 -11.22 -14.10
C LYS A 79 -2.43 -10.67 -15.42
N ARG A 80 -1.22 -11.08 -15.85
CA ARG A 80 -0.56 -10.57 -17.08
C ARG A 80 -1.47 -10.53 -18.31
N LYS A 81 -2.27 -11.56 -18.55
CA LYS A 81 -3.20 -11.61 -19.69
C LYS A 81 -4.30 -10.55 -19.58
N SER A 82 -4.83 -10.33 -18.38
CA SER A 82 -5.85 -9.32 -18.10
C SER A 82 -5.28 -7.91 -18.20
N ILE A 83 -4.04 -7.69 -17.74
CA ILE A 83 -3.35 -6.39 -17.81
C ILE A 83 -3.04 -6.05 -19.27
N ILE A 84 -2.54 -7.01 -20.05
CA ILE A 84 -2.27 -6.83 -21.49
C ILE A 84 -3.58 -6.57 -22.24
N ALA A 85 -4.66 -7.30 -21.94
CA ALA A 85 -5.96 -7.07 -22.55
C ALA A 85 -6.52 -5.67 -22.22
N TRP A 86 -6.41 -5.24 -20.96
CA TRP A 86 -6.79 -3.88 -20.54
C TRP A 86 -5.96 -2.81 -21.23
N TRP A 87 -4.63 -3.00 -21.32
CA TRP A 87 -3.74 -2.07 -22.00
C TRP A 87 -4.04 -1.96 -23.49
N LYS A 88 -4.26 -3.09 -24.17
CA LYS A 88 -4.66 -3.12 -25.58
C LYS A 88 -6.03 -2.47 -25.81
N ALA A 89 -7.01 -2.74 -24.94
CA ALA A 89 -8.33 -2.12 -25.02
C ALA A 89 -8.25 -0.59 -24.85
N ARG A 90 -7.39 -0.10 -23.94
CA ARG A 90 -7.16 1.34 -23.78
C ARG A 90 -6.54 2.00 -25.01
N GLN A 91 -5.66 1.29 -25.71
CA GLN A 91 -5.04 1.78 -26.94
C GLN A 91 -6.01 1.77 -28.13
N LEU A 92 -6.92 0.78 -28.19
CA LEU A 92 -7.98 0.69 -29.19
C LEU A 92 -9.07 1.76 -28.99
N ASN A 93 -9.42 2.06 -27.73
CA ASN A 93 -10.35 3.14 -27.37
C ASN A 93 -9.75 4.56 -27.55
N SER A 94 -8.47 4.65 -27.90
CA SER A 94 -7.83 5.91 -28.31
C SER A 94 -7.79 6.05 -29.84
N SER A 95 -8.61 5.28 -30.57
CA SER A 95 -8.65 5.32 -32.04
C SER A 95 -9.04 6.71 -32.54
N PRO A 96 -8.35 7.24 -33.57
CA PRO A 96 -8.58 8.58 -34.12
C PRO A 96 -9.97 8.76 -34.75
N SER A 97 -10.72 7.67 -34.97
CA SER A 97 -12.11 7.70 -35.42
C SER A 97 -13.05 8.42 -34.43
N ASP A 98 -12.82 8.28 -33.12
CA ASP A 98 -13.64 8.97 -32.09
C ASP A 98 -13.35 10.48 -32.00
N LEU A 99 -12.15 10.90 -32.43
CA LEU A 99 -11.79 12.32 -32.51
C LEU A 99 -12.39 12.96 -33.77
N ALA A 100 -12.35 12.25 -34.91
CA ALA A 100 -12.96 12.70 -36.16
C ALA A 100 -14.49 12.82 -36.07
N SER A 101 -15.17 11.92 -35.35
CA SER A 101 -16.63 12.02 -35.12
C SER A 101 -16.99 13.23 -34.25
N LYS A 102 -16.16 13.63 -33.28
CA LYS A 102 -16.43 14.83 -32.45
C LYS A 102 -16.22 16.14 -33.23
N GLU A 103 -15.24 16.17 -34.12
CA GLU A 103 -14.97 17.34 -34.98
C GLU A 103 -16.05 17.55 -36.05
N SER A 104 -16.60 16.45 -36.59
CA SER A 104 -17.75 16.47 -37.51
C SER A 104 -19.04 16.97 -36.84
N LEU A 105 -19.28 16.61 -35.57
CA LEU A 105 -20.43 17.10 -34.80
C LEU A 105 -20.34 18.57 -34.39
N SER A 106 -19.13 19.14 -34.35
CA SER A 106 -18.90 20.56 -34.04
C SER A 106 -18.97 21.46 -35.28
N SER A 107 -19.02 20.89 -36.49
CA SER A 107 -19.00 21.62 -37.76
C SER A 107 -20.37 21.69 -38.46
N ALA A 108 -21.44 21.24 -37.80
CA ALA A 108 -22.79 21.41 -38.30
C ALA A 108 -23.25 22.88 -38.11
N PRO A 109 -23.60 23.62 -39.18
CA PRO A 109 -23.99 25.02 -39.13
C PRO A 109 -25.37 25.26 -38.52
#